data_AF-A0A4Y7MU16-F1
#
_entry.id   AF-A0A4Y7MU16-F1
#
_cell.length_a   1.000
_cell.length_b   1.000
_cell.length_c   1.000
_cell.angle_alpha   90.00
_cell.angle_beta   90.00
_cell.angle_gamma   90.00
#
_symmetry.space_group_name_H-M   'P 1'
#
loop_
_entity.id
_entity.type
_entity.pdbx_description
1 polymer ?
#
loop_
_entity_poly.entity_id
_entity_poly.type
_entity_poly.pdbx_seq_one_letter_code
_entity_poly.pdbx_strand_id
1 'polypeptide(L)'
;MPAQLPHCLKVVGYLRRMGVFSEEEIRLKFLQARDSWFKSTLDEIPKEDAYQHVLKTVELSRVHLFDIATQYRAIFTDEDPLVLANQDPNTNESAIYYSWIIQKITDFLGALQCDLPKVSPSSLESVFGQCMYFGLSFGRIGSDFRSLLVPLFSQVVYDRFDHSANKSEAQFAEAMASFSLTRTGSFGSSASYSFIQTPPSSADQVQPPYALMKFSPVAELCNGLIAAFNELRMCAPVQLVDPVARKLERTLCNCSQIMADFHRQEKGAFTVNEELEFTKCLQLYRNEFLSYVQKILQLMFSPALISAQTGFSTGEIVKQEVCCLNKSLILTPIDHLLAKEEPLILPELALIPTSSPSLTADQPVEEPEATTELIQSSNSDRLMDNGTLDEEILPATDAVEDEINLEPVSE
;
A
#
# COMPACT_ATOMS: atom_id res chain seq x y z
N MET A 1 4.30 -21.41 -34.22
CA MET A 1 2.84 -21.67 -34.36
C MET A 1 2.44 -22.80 -33.41
N PRO A 2 1.55 -22.58 -32.43
CA PRO A 2 1.04 -23.65 -31.59
C PRO A 2 0.21 -24.65 -32.41
N ALA A 3 0.44 -25.95 -32.23
CA ALA A 3 -0.44 -26.97 -32.79
C ALA A 3 -1.86 -26.85 -32.19
N GLN A 4 -2.90 -26.98 -33.02
CA GLN A 4 -4.29 -26.86 -32.60
C GLN A 4 -4.84 -28.18 -32.03
N LEU A 5 -5.91 -28.12 -31.23
CA LEU A 5 -6.57 -29.29 -30.62
C LEU A 5 -6.88 -30.43 -31.63
N PRO A 6 -7.43 -30.18 -32.85
CA PRO A 6 -7.71 -31.25 -33.82
C PRO A 6 -6.44 -31.96 -34.35
N HIS A 7 -5.28 -31.30 -34.30
CA HIS A 7 -4.00 -31.94 -34.61
C HIS A 7 -3.53 -32.81 -33.42
N CYS A 8 -3.67 -32.31 -32.20
CA CYS A 8 -3.31 -33.03 -30.98
C CYS A 8 -4.11 -34.34 -30.83
N LEU A 9 -5.43 -34.28 -31.02
CA LEU A 9 -6.32 -35.43 -31.02
C LEU A 9 -5.92 -36.47 -32.08
N LYS A 10 -5.50 -36.04 -33.28
CA LYS A 10 -4.98 -36.95 -34.31
C LYS A 10 -3.68 -37.62 -33.87
N VAL A 11 -2.69 -36.86 -33.37
CA VAL A 11 -1.39 -37.40 -32.92
C VAL A 11 -1.56 -38.37 -31.76
N VAL A 12 -2.31 -38.01 -30.72
CA VAL A 12 -2.62 -38.90 -29.58
C VAL A 12 -3.43 -40.11 -30.04
N GLY A 13 -4.39 -39.92 -30.96
CA GLY A 13 -5.11 -41.00 -31.61
C GLY A 13 -4.26 -41.92 -32.50
N TYR A 14 -3.07 -41.51 -32.95
CA TYR A 14 -2.08 -42.42 -33.55
C TYR A 14 -1.26 -43.12 -32.47
N LEU A 15 -0.79 -42.42 -31.43
CA LEU A 15 -0.02 -42.99 -30.32
C LEU A 15 -0.79 -44.13 -29.63
N ARG A 16 -2.03 -43.89 -29.21
CA ARG A 16 -2.91 -44.92 -28.61
C ARG A 16 -3.11 -46.14 -29.53
N ARG A 17 -3.22 -45.94 -30.85
CA ARG A 17 -3.38 -47.04 -31.83
C ARG A 17 -2.10 -47.81 -32.14
N MET A 18 -0.91 -47.27 -31.83
CA MET A 18 0.34 -48.01 -31.98
C MET A 18 0.59 -48.98 -30.81
N GLY A 19 -0.01 -48.75 -29.64
CA GLY A 19 0.11 -49.64 -28.48
C GLY A 19 1.52 -49.74 -27.89
N VAL A 20 2.41 -48.80 -28.22
CA VAL A 20 3.82 -48.77 -27.78
C VAL A 20 4.00 -48.03 -26.45
N PHE A 21 3.04 -47.18 -26.07
CA PHE A 21 3.07 -46.35 -24.87
C PHE A 21 1.84 -46.58 -24.02
N SER A 22 2.00 -46.50 -22.69
CA SER A 22 0.87 -46.42 -21.76
C SER A 22 0.15 -45.07 -21.84
N GLU A 23 -1.04 -44.95 -21.24
CA GLU A 23 -1.79 -43.69 -21.26
C GLU A 23 -1.09 -42.60 -20.43
N GLU A 24 -0.45 -42.98 -19.32
CA GLU A 24 0.42 -42.14 -18.49
C GLU A 24 1.64 -41.63 -19.26
N GLU A 25 2.27 -42.48 -20.07
CA GLU A 25 3.37 -42.07 -20.95
C GLU A 25 2.88 -41.09 -22.03
N ILE A 26 1.70 -41.31 -22.62
CA ILE A 26 1.11 -40.40 -23.62
C ILE A 26 0.77 -39.04 -22.99
N ARG A 27 0.16 -39.02 -21.80
CA ARG A 27 -0.10 -37.81 -20.99
C ARG A 27 1.20 -37.04 -20.72
N LEU A 28 2.22 -37.74 -20.23
CA LEU A 28 3.53 -37.16 -19.91
C LEU A 28 4.23 -36.64 -21.17
N LYS A 29 4.20 -37.37 -22.29
CA LYS A 29 4.80 -36.94 -23.57
C LYS A 29 4.10 -35.72 -24.16
N PHE A 30 2.78 -35.63 -24.05
CA PHE A 30 2.03 -34.44 -24.43
C PHE A 30 2.49 -33.22 -23.61
N LEU A 31 2.50 -33.32 -22.28
CA LEU A 31 2.91 -32.22 -21.40
C LEU A 31 4.38 -31.85 -21.58
N GLN A 32 5.29 -32.82 -21.78
CA GLN A 32 6.71 -32.57 -22.09
C GLN A 32 6.87 -31.76 -23.39
N ALA A 33 6.24 -32.20 -24.48
CA ALA A 33 6.33 -31.49 -25.77
C ALA A 33 5.73 -30.07 -25.71
N ARG A 34 4.67 -29.88 -24.91
CA ARG A 34 4.06 -28.57 -24.67
C ARG A 34 4.90 -27.66 -23.79
N ASP A 35 5.49 -28.17 -22.72
CA ASP A 35 6.37 -27.43 -21.81
C ASP A 35 7.66 -26.97 -22.51
N SER A 36 8.28 -27.83 -23.35
CA SER A 36 9.45 -27.44 -24.14
C SER A 36 9.15 -26.31 -25.12
N TRP A 37 8.02 -26.36 -25.84
CA TRP A 37 7.61 -25.28 -26.73
C TRP A 37 7.29 -23.99 -25.95
N PHE A 38 6.50 -24.10 -24.87
CA PHE A 38 6.14 -22.95 -24.04
C PHE A 38 7.38 -22.23 -23.48
N LYS A 39 8.38 -22.99 -23.00
CA LYS A 39 9.66 -22.44 -22.53
C LYS A 39 10.41 -21.69 -23.63
N SER A 40 10.53 -22.25 -24.84
CA SER A 40 11.15 -21.50 -25.95
C SER A 40 10.45 -20.17 -26.27
N THR A 41 9.12 -20.11 -26.14
CA THR A 41 8.34 -18.87 -26.32
C THR A 41 8.50 -17.86 -25.15
N LEU A 42 8.87 -18.31 -23.95
CA LEU A 42 9.28 -17.41 -22.85
C LEU A 42 10.75 -16.96 -22.98
N ASP A 43 11.64 -17.83 -23.47
CA ASP A 43 13.05 -17.50 -23.66
C ASP A 43 13.29 -16.47 -24.77
N GLU A 44 12.37 -16.38 -25.74
CA GLU A 44 12.31 -15.35 -26.80
C GLU A 44 11.91 -13.95 -26.30
N ILE A 45 11.49 -13.77 -25.04
CA ILE A 45 11.05 -12.46 -24.53
C ILE A 45 12.28 -11.54 -24.27
N PRO A 46 12.32 -10.31 -24.82
CA PRO A 46 13.38 -9.33 -24.56
C PRO A 46 13.45 -8.93 -23.07
N LYS A 47 14.67 -8.77 -22.54
CA LYS A 47 14.99 -8.65 -21.10
C LYS A 47 15.57 -7.28 -20.70
N GLU A 48 15.63 -6.35 -21.66
CA GLU A 48 16.20 -5.01 -21.51
C GLU A 48 15.29 -4.06 -20.71
N ASP A 49 13.97 -4.23 -20.84
CA ASP A 49 12.95 -3.51 -20.07
C ASP A 49 12.20 -4.53 -19.19
N ALA A 50 12.39 -4.44 -17.88
CA ALA A 50 11.80 -5.36 -16.92
C ALA A 50 10.26 -5.27 -16.84
N TYR A 51 9.67 -4.10 -17.10
CA TYR A 51 8.21 -3.94 -17.14
C TYR A 51 7.63 -4.65 -18.36
N GLN A 52 8.24 -4.45 -19.53
CA GLN A 52 7.83 -5.11 -20.77
C GLN A 52 8.10 -6.63 -20.74
N HIS A 53 9.22 -7.07 -20.15
CA HIS A 53 9.52 -8.49 -19.96
C HIS A 53 8.44 -9.17 -19.09
N VAL A 54 8.10 -8.58 -17.94
CA VAL A 54 7.10 -9.16 -17.04
C VAL A 54 5.71 -9.15 -17.68
N LEU A 55 5.28 -8.05 -18.32
CA LEU A 55 3.97 -8.01 -18.99
C LEU A 55 3.83 -9.10 -20.07
N LYS A 56 4.84 -9.26 -20.94
CA LYS A 56 4.85 -10.32 -21.96
C LYS A 56 4.88 -11.71 -21.33
N THR A 57 5.64 -11.90 -20.24
CA THR A 57 5.69 -13.16 -19.49
C THR A 57 4.32 -13.52 -18.91
N VAL A 58 3.60 -12.55 -18.33
CA VAL A 58 2.23 -12.72 -17.81
C VAL A 58 1.26 -13.06 -18.95
N GLU A 59 1.31 -12.33 -20.06
CA GLU A 59 0.42 -12.56 -21.20
C GLU A 59 0.62 -13.93 -21.84
N LEU A 60 1.85 -14.28 -22.20
CA LEU A 60 2.18 -15.55 -22.85
C LEU A 60 1.93 -16.74 -21.92
N SER A 61 2.22 -16.60 -20.62
CA SER A 61 1.85 -17.61 -19.61
C SER A 61 0.34 -17.80 -19.53
N ARG A 62 -0.43 -16.70 -19.42
CA ARG A 62 -1.89 -16.74 -19.33
C ARG A 62 -2.53 -17.42 -20.55
N VAL A 63 -2.10 -17.07 -21.76
CA VAL A 63 -2.67 -17.64 -22.99
C VAL A 63 -2.24 -19.09 -23.16
N HIS A 64 -0.93 -19.37 -23.19
CA HIS A 64 -0.44 -20.69 -23.60
C HIS A 64 -0.64 -21.76 -22.54
N LEU A 65 -0.58 -21.44 -21.25
CA LEU A 65 -0.90 -22.43 -20.21
C LEU A 65 -2.40 -22.76 -20.19
N PHE A 66 -3.28 -21.81 -20.52
CA PHE A 66 -4.71 -22.05 -20.67
C PHE A 66 -5.00 -22.91 -21.91
N ASP A 67 -4.35 -22.63 -23.04
CA ASP A 67 -4.41 -23.46 -24.25
C ASP A 67 -3.95 -24.90 -23.98
N ILE A 68 -2.83 -25.09 -23.27
CA ILE A 68 -2.30 -26.43 -22.95
C ILE A 68 -3.24 -27.15 -21.97
N ALA A 69 -3.76 -26.48 -20.95
CA ALA A 69 -4.65 -27.06 -19.96
C ALA A 69 -6.01 -27.48 -20.54
N THR A 70 -6.64 -26.61 -21.36
CA THR A 70 -7.89 -26.93 -22.03
C THR A 70 -7.72 -28.04 -23.06
N GLN A 71 -6.60 -28.07 -23.79
CA GLN A 71 -6.28 -29.18 -24.69
C GLN A 71 -6.04 -30.48 -23.94
N TYR A 72 -5.35 -30.46 -22.79
CA TYR A 72 -5.14 -31.66 -21.98
C TYR A 72 -6.48 -32.27 -21.56
N ARG A 73 -7.37 -31.49 -20.92
CA ARG A 73 -8.68 -31.99 -20.44
C ARG A 73 -9.63 -32.40 -21.58
N ALA A 74 -9.40 -31.93 -22.81
CA ALA A 74 -10.13 -32.34 -24.01
C ALA A 74 -9.56 -33.60 -24.71
N ILE A 75 -8.38 -34.07 -24.30
CA ILE A 75 -7.71 -35.27 -24.85
C ILE A 75 -7.70 -36.41 -23.82
N PHE A 76 -7.60 -36.05 -22.55
CA PHE A 76 -7.49 -36.91 -21.38
C PHE A 76 -8.64 -36.60 -20.43
N THR A 77 -9.74 -37.34 -20.56
CA THR A 77 -11.03 -37.01 -19.94
C THR A 77 -11.12 -37.49 -18.49
N ASP A 78 -10.32 -36.88 -17.61
CA ASP A 78 -10.19 -37.24 -16.18
C ASP A 78 -11.46 -37.01 -15.33
N GLU A 79 -12.52 -36.47 -15.92
CA GLU A 79 -13.80 -36.14 -15.27
C GLU A 79 -14.96 -37.06 -15.72
N ASP A 80 -14.75 -37.97 -16.68
CA ASP A 80 -15.82 -38.83 -17.19
C ASP A 80 -16.11 -39.99 -16.21
N PRO A 81 -17.34 -40.13 -15.67
CA PRO A 81 -17.68 -41.22 -14.75
C PRO A 81 -17.42 -42.62 -15.32
N LEU A 82 -17.44 -42.80 -16.64
CA LEU A 82 -17.12 -44.07 -17.31
C LEU A 82 -15.62 -44.31 -17.41
N VAL A 83 -14.79 -43.27 -17.43
CA VAL A 83 -13.32 -43.40 -17.32
C VAL A 83 -12.96 -43.71 -15.87
N LEU A 84 -13.47 -42.92 -14.91
CA LEU A 84 -13.26 -43.11 -13.48
C LEU A 84 -13.68 -44.51 -12.98
N ALA A 85 -14.75 -45.09 -13.55
CA ALA A 85 -15.19 -46.45 -13.24
C ALA A 85 -14.30 -47.58 -13.81
N ASN A 86 -13.34 -47.27 -14.69
CA ASN A 86 -12.42 -48.22 -15.32
C ASN A 86 -10.94 -47.95 -14.99
N GLN A 87 -10.62 -46.93 -14.20
CA GLN A 87 -9.26 -46.66 -13.73
C GLN A 87 -8.79 -47.68 -12.68
N ASP A 88 -7.49 -47.96 -12.65
CA ASP A 88 -6.87 -48.72 -11.56
C ASP A 88 -6.91 -47.86 -10.28
N PRO A 89 -7.52 -48.32 -9.18
CA PRO A 89 -7.60 -47.55 -7.93
C PRO A 89 -6.23 -47.26 -7.29
N ASN A 90 -5.14 -47.84 -7.78
CA ASN A 90 -3.77 -47.52 -7.36
C ASN A 90 -3.12 -46.39 -8.20
N THR A 91 -3.71 -45.98 -9.32
CA THR A 91 -3.08 -45.09 -10.33
C THR A 91 -3.84 -43.78 -10.48
N ASN A 92 -3.30 -42.69 -9.93
CA ASN A 92 -3.86 -41.35 -10.10
C ASN A 92 -3.31 -40.68 -11.37
N GLU A 93 -3.88 -41.02 -12.53
CA GLU A 93 -3.52 -40.42 -13.83
C GLU A 93 -3.66 -38.88 -13.83
N SER A 94 -4.68 -38.36 -13.16
CA SER A 94 -4.99 -36.92 -13.07
C SER A 94 -3.92 -36.13 -12.31
N ALA A 95 -3.19 -36.76 -11.38
CA ALA A 95 -2.10 -36.13 -10.65
C ALA A 95 -0.98 -35.63 -11.58
N ILE A 96 -0.75 -36.27 -12.72
CA ILE A 96 0.24 -35.83 -13.72
C ILE A 96 -0.07 -34.40 -14.19
N TYR A 97 -1.35 -34.09 -14.43
CA TYR A 97 -1.81 -32.77 -14.83
C TYR A 97 -1.69 -31.74 -13.70
N TYR A 98 -2.19 -32.06 -12.50
CA TYR A 98 -2.15 -31.11 -11.38
C TYR A 98 -0.73 -30.82 -10.92
N SER A 99 0.18 -31.81 -10.88
CA SER A 99 1.61 -31.58 -10.62
C SER A 99 2.26 -30.70 -11.69
N TRP A 100 1.90 -30.86 -12.96
CA TRP A 100 2.39 -29.97 -14.02
C TRP A 100 1.88 -28.54 -13.84
N ILE A 101 0.58 -28.34 -13.58
CA ILE A 101 -0.02 -27.02 -13.32
C ILE A 101 0.66 -26.33 -12.13
N ILE A 102 0.84 -27.04 -11.01
CA ILE A 102 1.53 -26.52 -9.82
C ILE A 102 2.95 -26.08 -10.20
N GLN A 103 3.71 -26.93 -10.91
CA GLN A 103 5.05 -26.55 -11.37
C GLN A 103 5.03 -25.32 -12.27
N LYS A 104 4.05 -25.16 -13.18
CA LYS A 104 3.97 -23.97 -14.06
C LYS A 104 3.68 -22.69 -13.27
N ILE A 105 2.82 -22.78 -12.25
CA ILE A 105 2.55 -21.66 -11.34
C ILE A 105 3.82 -21.33 -10.51
N THR A 106 4.53 -22.34 -10.00
CA THR A 106 5.81 -22.14 -9.30
C THR A 106 6.89 -21.51 -10.19
N ASP A 107 7.06 -21.99 -11.43
CA ASP A 107 8.00 -21.43 -12.41
C ASP A 107 7.68 -19.93 -12.67
N PHE A 108 6.41 -19.61 -12.89
CA PHE A 108 5.94 -18.23 -13.11
C PHE A 108 6.16 -17.32 -11.89
N LEU A 109 5.82 -17.79 -10.67
CA LEU A 109 6.03 -17.03 -9.44
C LEU A 109 7.53 -16.79 -9.17
N GLY A 110 8.40 -17.76 -9.49
CA GLY A 110 9.86 -17.60 -9.38
C GLY A 110 10.43 -16.59 -10.38
N ALA A 111 9.97 -16.62 -11.64
CA ALA A 111 10.33 -15.60 -12.63
C ALA A 111 9.87 -14.19 -12.19
N LEU A 112 8.64 -14.08 -11.71
CA LEU A 112 8.06 -12.84 -11.21
C LEU A 112 8.84 -12.28 -10.01
N GLN A 113 9.23 -13.13 -9.05
CA GLN A 113 10.06 -12.75 -7.90
C GLN A 113 11.42 -12.17 -8.32
N CYS A 114 12.03 -12.69 -9.39
CA CYS A 114 13.31 -12.21 -9.92
C CYS A 114 13.21 -10.84 -10.64
N ASP A 115 12.04 -10.46 -11.15
CA ASP A 115 11.87 -9.26 -12.00
C ASP A 115 11.12 -8.11 -11.33
N LEU A 116 10.16 -8.38 -10.44
CA LEU A 116 9.44 -7.31 -9.71
C LEU A 116 10.37 -6.27 -9.05
N PRO A 117 11.53 -6.63 -8.43
CA PRO A 117 12.46 -5.65 -7.89
C PRO A 117 12.98 -4.62 -8.92
N LYS A 118 12.99 -4.97 -10.21
CA LYS A 118 13.51 -4.16 -11.33
C LYS A 118 12.44 -3.26 -11.96
N VAL A 119 11.15 -3.59 -11.81
CA VAL A 119 10.01 -2.82 -12.36
C VAL A 119 9.88 -1.50 -11.60
N SER A 120 9.64 -0.37 -12.28
CA SER A 120 9.51 0.94 -11.62
C SER A 120 8.38 0.97 -10.56
N PRO A 121 8.45 1.85 -9.54
CA PRO A 121 7.38 1.97 -8.54
C PRO A 121 6.02 2.34 -9.16
N SER A 122 6.01 3.18 -10.20
CA SER A 122 4.79 3.62 -10.90
C SER A 122 4.17 2.55 -11.81
N SER A 123 4.95 1.59 -12.29
CA SER A 123 4.45 0.48 -13.13
C SER A 123 3.98 -0.74 -12.31
N LEU A 124 4.27 -0.79 -11.01
CA LEU A 124 4.05 -1.97 -10.17
C LEU A 124 2.56 -2.35 -10.04
N GLU A 125 1.67 -1.37 -9.94
CA GLU A 125 0.21 -1.56 -9.87
C GLU A 125 -0.34 -2.20 -11.17
N SER A 126 0.13 -1.74 -12.34
CA SER A 126 -0.22 -2.31 -13.65
C SER A 126 0.18 -3.78 -13.74
N VAL A 127 1.40 -4.12 -13.33
CA VAL A 127 1.89 -5.51 -13.28
C VAL A 127 1.08 -6.36 -12.29
N PHE A 128 0.72 -5.81 -11.12
CA PHE A 128 -0.12 -6.49 -10.14
C PHE A 128 -1.51 -6.81 -10.70
N GLY A 129 -2.16 -5.84 -11.35
CA GLY A 129 -3.45 -6.03 -12.02
C GLY A 129 -3.43 -7.11 -13.09
N GLN A 130 -2.38 -7.16 -13.92
CA GLN A 130 -2.22 -8.19 -14.95
C GLN A 130 -1.96 -9.58 -14.36
N CYS A 131 -1.14 -9.68 -13.31
CA CYS A 131 -0.93 -10.95 -12.59
C CYS A 131 -2.23 -11.44 -11.92
N MET A 132 -3.00 -10.52 -11.33
CA MET A 132 -4.30 -10.82 -10.72
C MET A 132 -5.33 -11.27 -11.77
N TYR A 133 -5.36 -10.65 -12.96
CA TYR A 133 -6.21 -11.08 -14.06
C TYR A 133 -5.83 -12.48 -14.58
N PHE A 134 -4.52 -12.77 -14.70
CA PHE A 134 -4.03 -14.12 -15.02
C PHE A 134 -4.51 -15.13 -13.97
N GLY A 135 -4.26 -14.91 -12.67
CA GLY A 135 -4.72 -15.81 -11.60
C GLY A 135 -6.24 -16.04 -11.59
N LEU A 136 -7.04 -14.98 -11.78
CA LEU A 136 -8.49 -15.08 -11.91
C LEU A 136 -8.92 -15.90 -13.15
N SER A 137 -8.26 -15.72 -14.29
CA SER A 137 -8.53 -16.50 -15.50
C SER A 137 -8.20 -17.98 -15.33
N PHE A 138 -7.16 -18.30 -14.55
CA PHE A 138 -6.75 -19.66 -14.20
C PHE A 138 -7.63 -20.30 -13.12
N GLY A 139 -8.31 -19.50 -12.30
CA GLY A 139 -9.41 -19.96 -11.44
C GLY A 139 -10.51 -20.69 -12.21
N ARG A 140 -10.76 -20.34 -13.48
CA ARG A 140 -11.76 -21.00 -14.35
C ARG A 140 -11.45 -22.46 -14.67
N ILE A 141 -10.18 -22.89 -14.56
CA ILE A 141 -9.77 -24.29 -14.72
C ILE A 141 -9.48 -24.98 -13.38
N GLY A 142 -9.84 -24.34 -12.25
CA GLY A 142 -9.63 -24.87 -10.89
C GLY A 142 -8.24 -24.59 -10.33
N SER A 143 -7.58 -23.50 -10.74
CA SER A 143 -6.18 -23.21 -10.34
C SER A 143 -5.92 -21.73 -10.10
N ASP A 144 -6.76 -21.09 -9.28
CA ASP A 144 -6.54 -19.70 -8.83
C ASP A 144 -5.34 -19.62 -7.87
N PHE A 145 -4.35 -18.80 -8.23
CA PHE A 145 -3.12 -18.59 -7.45
C PHE A 145 -2.97 -17.15 -6.92
N ARG A 146 -4.03 -16.31 -6.98
CA ARG A 146 -3.95 -14.88 -6.62
C ARG A 146 -3.44 -14.62 -5.21
N SER A 147 -3.73 -15.51 -4.26
CA SER A 147 -3.20 -15.46 -2.88
C SER A 147 -1.67 -15.57 -2.81
N LEU A 148 -1.03 -16.26 -3.76
CA LEU A 148 0.42 -16.42 -3.83
C LEU A 148 1.13 -15.19 -4.41
N LEU A 149 0.41 -14.29 -5.09
CA LEU A 149 0.96 -13.04 -5.62
C LEU A 149 1.20 -12.01 -4.51
N VAL A 150 0.25 -11.86 -3.58
CA VAL A 150 0.24 -10.76 -2.60
C VAL A 150 1.56 -10.66 -1.80
N PRO A 151 2.17 -11.76 -1.30
CA PRO A 151 3.47 -11.69 -0.61
C PRO A 151 4.61 -11.15 -1.48
N LEU A 152 4.67 -11.54 -2.76
CA LEU A 152 5.75 -11.14 -3.68
C LEU A 152 5.78 -9.63 -3.92
N PHE A 153 4.61 -9.04 -4.19
CA PHE A 153 4.49 -7.59 -4.38
C PHE A 153 4.69 -6.84 -3.06
N SER A 154 4.13 -7.34 -1.95
CA SER A 154 4.28 -6.72 -0.63
C SER A 154 5.74 -6.64 -0.18
N GLN A 155 6.54 -7.68 -0.46
CA GLN A 155 7.97 -7.67 -0.16
C GLN A 155 8.71 -6.59 -0.97
N VAL A 156 8.48 -6.53 -2.28
CA VAL A 156 9.14 -5.54 -3.17
C VAL A 156 8.77 -4.09 -2.81
N VAL A 157 7.53 -3.86 -2.37
CA VAL A 157 7.10 -2.56 -1.83
C VAL A 157 7.83 -2.23 -0.53
N TYR A 158 7.88 -3.19 0.41
CA TYR A 158 8.54 -2.99 1.70
C TYR A 158 10.04 -2.76 1.56
N ASP A 159 10.73 -3.53 0.72
CA ASP A 159 12.18 -3.41 0.49
C ASP A 159 12.56 -2.02 -0.05
N ARG A 160 11.71 -1.43 -0.89
CA ARG A 160 11.87 -0.06 -1.40
C ARG A 160 11.69 0.97 -0.30
N PHE A 161 10.66 0.82 0.54
CA PHE A 161 10.46 1.69 1.68
C PHE A 161 11.61 1.59 2.69
N ASP A 162 12.07 0.38 3.03
CA ASP A 162 13.21 0.15 3.92
C ASP A 162 14.49 0.80 3.37
N HIS A 163 14.78 0.60 2.09
CA HIS A 163 15.92 1.21 1.41
C HIS A 163 15.84 2.75 1.39
N SER A 164 14.69 3.32 1.07
CA SER A 164 14.48 4.78 1.00
C SER A 164 14.56 5.43 2.39
N ALA A 165 14.08 4.74 3.44
CA ALA A 165 14.28 5.14 4.83
C ALA A 165 15.76 5.05 5.27
N ASN A 166 16.47 3.94 4.98
CA ASN A 166 17.92 3.82 5.25
C ASN A 166 18.72 4.94 4.58
N LYS A 167 18.39 5.25 3.32
CA LYS A 167 19.02 6.33 2.55
C LYS A 167 18.78 7.68 3.21
N SER A 168 17.54 7.97 3.62
CA SER A 168 17.18 9.21 4.32
C SER A 168 17.91 9.34 5.67
N GLU A 169 18.07 8.25 6.40
CA GLU A 169 18.82 8.16 7.65
C GLU A 169 20.32 8.44 7.46
N ALA A 170 20.94 7.84 6.42
CA ALA A 170 22.34 8.07 6.09
C ALA A 170 22.60 9.52 5.61
N GLN A 171 21.69 10.08 4.80
CA GLN A 171 21.75 11.48 4.37
C GLN A 171 21.57 12.43 5.56
N PHE A 172 20.71 12.11 6.53
CA PHE A 172 20.59 12.86 7.77
C PHE A 172 21.89 12.85 8.60
N ALA A 173 22.58 11.71 8.68
CA ALA A 173 23.88 11.61 9.35
C ALA A 173 24.96 12.49 8.69
N GLU A 174 25.04 12.50 7.35
CA GLU A 174 25.97 13.33 6.58
C GLU A 174 25.64 14.84 6.70
N ALA A 175 24.35 15.19 6.64
CA ALA A 175 23.87 16.56 6.84
C ALA A 175 24.16 17.06 8.26
N MET A 176 23.95 16.23 9.29
CA MET A 176 24.30 16.56 10.68
C MET A 176 25.82 16.70 10.89
N ALA A 177 26.64 15.82 10.31
CA ALA A 177 28.10 15.88 10.41
C ALA A 177 28.74 17.11 9.72
N SER A 178 28.01 17.76 8.82
CA SER A 178 28.43 18.99 8.10
C SER A 178 27.65 20.25 8.52
N PHE A 179 26.74 20.12 9.49
CA PHE A 179 25.88 21.18 9.99
C PHE A 179 26.65 22.21 10.82
N SER A 180 26.19 23.46 10.80
CA SER A 180 26.74 24.52 11.66
C SER A 180 25.66 25.54 12.01
N LEU A 181 25.39 25.70 13.30
CA LEU A 181 24.37 26.58 13.86
C LEU A 181 24.63 28.07 13.52
N THR A 182 25.88 28.45 13.27
CA THR A 182 26.23 29.79 12.77
C THR A 182 25.48 30.20 11.49
N ARG A 183 25.14 29.25 10.61
CA ARG A 183 24.50 29.55 9.31
C ARG A 183 23.01 29.86 9.44
N THR A 184 22.33 29.33 10.46
CA THR A 184 20.87 29.50 10.63
C THR A 184 20.50 30.92 11.07
N GLY A 185 21.44 31.66 11.68
CA GLY A 185 21.29 33.09 12.01
C GLY A 185 21.33 34.03 10.79
N SER A 186 21.74 33.57 9.60
CA SER A 186 21.81 34.40 8.39
C SER A 186 20.46 34.55 7.67
N PHE A 187 19.46 33.73 8.01
CA PHE A 187 18.06 34.01 7.65
C PHE A 187 17.53 35.09 8.60
N GLY A 188 17.82 36.34 8.24
CA GLY A 188 17.90 37.45 9.18
C GLY A 188 16.61 37.77 9.95
N SER A 189 16.81 38.34 11.14
CA SER A 189 15.78 38.80 12.09
C SER A 189 14.95 40.01 11.61
N SER A 190 14.70 40.12 10.31
CA SER A 190 13.90 41.15 9.65
C SER A 190 12.97 40.57 8.57
N ALA A 191 12.79 39.24 8.51
CA ALA A 191 11.67 38.63 7.80
C ALA A 191 10.38 38.88 8.59
N SER A 192 9.70 40.00 8.33
CA SER A 192 8.29 40.16 8.67
C SER A 192 7.50 39.11 7.88
N TYR A 193 7.13 38.02 8.55
CA TYR A 193 6.37 36.92 7.97
C TYR A 193 5.02 37.43 7.45
N SER A 194 4.97 37.76 6.16
CA SER A 194 3.72 37.94 5.44
C SER A 194 2.99 36.60 5.42
N PHE A 195 1.79 36.58 6.00
CA PHE A 195 0.88 35.44 5.94
C PHE A 195 0.39 35.26 4.49
N ILE A 196 1.22 34.70 3.62
CA ILE A 196 0.77 34.08 2.37
C ILE A 196 0.11 32.76 2.75
N GLN A 197 -1.11 32.87 3.29
CA GLN A 197 -2.05 31.75 3.29
C GLN A 197 -2.37 31.43 1.82
N THR A 198 -1.62 30.51 1.23
CA THR A 198 -2.19 29.71 0.14
C THR A 198 -3.48 29.08 0.67
N PRO A 199 -4.63 29.26 0.01
CA PRO A 199 -5.90 28.74 0.52
C PRO A 199 -5.82 27.21 0.68
N PRO A 200 -6.50 26.63 1.69
CA PRO A 200 -6.41 25.21 2.00
C PRO A 200 -6.90 24.37 0.82
N SER A 201 -5.94 23.77 0.11
CA SER A 201 -6.18 22.97 -1.09
C SER A 201 -6.60 21.55 -0.69
N SER A 202 -7.91 21.40 -0.40
CA SER A 202 -8.54 20.24 0.25
C SER A 202 -8.04 19.96 1.68
N ALA A 203 -8.79 19.14 2.42
CA ALA A 203 -8.47 18.79 3.81
C ALA A 203 -7.29 17.81 3.94
N ASP A 204 -6.89 17.18 2.83
CA ASP A 204 -5.98 16.02 2.80
C ASP A 204 -4.51 16.41 2.55
N GLN A 205 -4.25 17.67 2.16
CA GLN A 205 -2.88 18.15 1.89
C GLN A 205 -2.13 18.51 3.18
N VAL A 206 -1.61 17.48 3.87
CA VAL A 206 -0.75 17.63 5.04
C VAL A 206 0.65 18.11 4.63
N GLN A 207 0.83 19.44 4.60
CA GLN A 207 2.08 20.12 4.25
C GLN A 207 3.13 20.05 5.37
N PRO A 208 4.45 20.01 5.03
CA PRO A 208 5.52 19.99 6.02
C PRO A 208 5.53 21.24 6.91
N PRO A 209 5.92 21.15 8.19
CA PRO A 209 6.04 22.33 9.04
C PRO A 209 7.13 23.29 8.53
N TYR A 210 6.75 24.52 8.18
CA TYR A 210 7.66 25.53 7.62
C TYR A 210 8.88 25.84 8.50
N ALA A 211 8.75 25.68 9.82
CA ALA A 211 9.85 25.85 10.77
C ALA A 211 11.04 24.90 10.52
N LEU A 212 10.82 23.75 9.84
CA LEU A 212 11.89 22.84 9.42
C LEU A 212 12.95 23.52 8.53
N MET A 213 12.58 24.54 7.74
CA MET A 213 13.53 25.25 6.86
C MET A 213 14.67 25.92 7.63
N LYS A 214 14.51 26.15 8.94
CA LYS A 214 15.56 26.69 9.80
C LYS A 214 16.66 25.67 10.13
N PHE A 215 16.39 24.37 10.00
CA PHE A 215 17.31 23.28 10.37
C PHE A 215 17.43 22.26 9.23
N SER A 216 18.30 22.58 8.25
CA SER A 216 18.47 21.83 6.99
C SER A 216 18.44 20.29 7.14
N PRO A 217 19.20 19.66 8.07
CA PRO A 217 19.18 18.20 8.20
C PRO A 217 17.78 17.63 8.47
N VAL A 218 16.97 18.29 9.32
CA VAL A 218 15.60 17.82 9.64
C VAL A 218 14.65 18.05 8.47
N ALA A 219 14.84 19.12 7.69
CA ALA A 219 14.09 19.34 6.45
C ALA A 219 14.45 18.31 5.37
N GLU A 220 15.73 17.97 5.23
CA GLU A 220 16.23 16.95 4.28
C GLU A 220 15.72 15.55 4.65
N LEU A 221 15.77 15.17 5.93
CA LEU A 221 15.17 13.94 6.44
C LEU A 221 13.65 13.90 6.18
N CYS A 222 12.95 15.02 6.38
CA CYS A 222 11.51 15.12 6.12
C CYS A 222 11.20 14.89 4.63
N ASN A 223 11.94 15.54 3.72
CA ASN A 223 11.81 15.33 2.28
C ASN A 223 12.12 13.89 1.86
N GLY A 224 13.12 13.25 2.47
CA GLY A 224 13.45 11.84 2.25
C GLY A 224 12.32 10.89 2.66
N LEU A 225 11.76 11.07 3.87
CA LEU A 225 10.61 10.27 4.32
C LEU A 225 9.36 10.52 3.48
N ILE A 226 9.09 11.76 3.05
CA ILE A 226 8.00 12.07 2.11
C ILE A 226 8.18 11.31 0.78
N ALA A 227 9.41 11.24 0.26
CA ALA A 227 9.71 10.45 -0.95
C ALA A 227 9.46 8.95 -0.72
N ALA A 228 9.92 8.38 0.40
CA ALA A 228 9.66 6.99 0.77
C ALA A 228 8.15 6.66 0.86
N PHE A 229 7.37 7.55 1.50
CA PHE A 229 5.91 7.43 1.54
C PHE A 229 5.24 7.59 0.17
N ASN A 230 5.78 8.45 -0.71
CA ASN A 230 5.28 8.61 -2.07
C ASN A 230 5.47 7.33 -2.91
N GLU A 231 6.62 6.65 -2.80
CA GLU A 231 6.86 5.37 -3.45
C GLU A 231 5.97 4.25 -2.88
N LEU A 232 5.85 4.18 -1.54
CA LEU A 232 4.98 3.22 -0.85
C LEU A 232 3.51 3.33 -1.31
N ARG A 233 3.01 4.56 -1.53
CA ARG A 233 1.59 4.82 -1.85
C ARG A 233 1.12 4.14 -3.12
N MET A 234 2.02 3.92 -4.09
CA MET A 234 1.67 3.30 -5.39
C MET A 234 1.16 1.86 -5.26
N CYS A 235 1.49 1.17 -4.16
CA CYS A 235 0.94 -0.15 -3.85
C CYS A 235 1.12 -0.45 -2.35
N ALA A 236 0.28 0.12 -1.48
CA ALA A 236 0.42 -0.01 -0.02
C ALA A 236 -0.58 -1.03 0.59
N PRO A 237 -0.32 -2.35 0.57
CA PRO A 237 -1.20 -3.33 1.19
C PRO A 237 -1.18 -3.24 2.72
N VAL A 238 -2.34 -3.40 3.36
CA VAL A 238 -2.55 -3.19 4.80
C VAL A 238 -1.68 -4.08 5.70
N GLN A 239 -1.20 -5.22 5.21
CA GLN A 239 -0.23 -6.07 5.91
C GLN A 239 1.12 -5.40 6.20
N LEU A 240 1.43 -4.25 5.57
CA LEU A 240 2.67 -3.51 5.80
C LEU A 240 2.60 -2.45 6.91
N VAL A 241 1.44 -2.23 7.55
CA VAL A 241 1.25 -1.23 8.62
C VAL A 241 2.31 -1.34 9.73
N ASP A 242 2.43 -2.52 10.32
CA ASP A 242 3.35 -2.78 11.43
C ASP A 242 4.84 -2.80 10.99
N PRO A 243 5.23 -3.47 9.88
CA PRO A 243 6.57 -3.35 9.31
C PRO A 243 7.00 -1.90 9.03
N VAL A 244 6.13 -1.09 8.40
CA VAL A 244 6.42 0.32 8.06
C VAL A 244 6.51 1.18 9.33
N ALA A 245 5.60 1.01 10.29
CA ALA A 245 5.64 1.72 11.57
C ALA A 245 6.94 1.43 12.33
N ARG A 246 7.30 0.16 12.53
CA ARG A 246 8.55 -0.24 13.22
C ARG A 246 9.80 0.23 12.49
N LYS A 247 9.78 0.27 11.16
CA LYS A 247 10.89 0.82 10.36
C LYS A 247 11.05 2.32 10.63
N LEU A 248 9.96 3.08 10.62
CA LEU A 248 9.97 4.51 10.94
C LEU A 248 10.45 4.76 12.38
N GLU A 249 9.93 4.03 13.37
CA GLU A 249 10.39 4.14 14.76
C GLU A 249 11.90 3.92 14.88
N ARG A 250 12.44 2.88 14.23
CA ARG A 250 13.88 2.59 14.24
C ARG A 250 14.69 3.71 13.61
N THR A 251 14.30 4.18 12.42
CA THR A 251 15.02 5.25 11.72
C THR A 251 14.93 6.58 12.49
N LEU A 252 13.79 6.90 13.09
CA LEU A 252 13.63 8.11 13.91
C LEU A 252 14.41 8.02 15.24
N CYS A 253 14.48 6.85 15.86
CA CYS A 253 15.33 6.61 17.02
C CYS A 253 16.82 6.76 16.67
N ASN A 254 17.25 6.21 15.52
CA ASN A 254 18.61 6.39 15.00
C ASN A 254 18.92 7.87 14.70
N CYS A 255 18.00 8.62 14.09
CA CYS A 255 18.14 10.07 13.92
C CYS A 255 18.26 10.81 15.27
N SER A 256 17.49 10.41 16.29
CA SER A 256 17.60 10.97 17.63
C SER A 256 18.97 10.67 18.26
N GLN A 257 19.51 9.46 18.08
CA GLN A 257 20.87 9.11 18.51
C GLN A 257 21.93 9.96 17.79
N ILE A 258 21.81 10.18 16.47
CA ILE A 258 22.69 11.07 15.70
C ILE A 258 22.65 12.51 16.24
N MET A 259 21.48 13.03 16.62
CA MET A 259 21.36 14.36 17.24
C MET A 259 22.03 14.41 18.63
N ALA A 260 21.89 13.35 19.44
CA ALA A 260 22.54 13.25 20.75
C ALA A 260 24.07 13.19 20.63
N ASP A 261 24.60 12.40 19.68
CA ASP A 261 26.05 12.30 19.47
C ASP A 261 26.65 13.56 18.82
N PHE A 262 25.90 14.27 17.97
CA PHE A 262 26.29 15.61 17.49
C PHE A 262 26.41 16.61 18.65
N HIS A 263 25.40 16.68 19.52
CA HIS A 263 25.46 17.52 20.72
C HIS A 263 26.67 17.19 21.58
N ARG A 264 26.90 15.90 21.84
CA ARG A 264 28.01 15.39 22.65
C ARG A 264 29.38 15.78 22.11
N GLN A 265 29.55 15.83 20.78
CA GLN A 265 30.79 16.25 20.12
C GLN A 265 31.00 17.76 20.24
N GLU A 266 29.98 18.56 19.89
CA GLU A 266 30.09 20.02 19.79
C GLU A 266 29.86 20.79 21.11
N LYS A 267 29.45 20.12 22.20
CA LYS A 267 29.18 20.70 23.53
C LYS A 267 30.34 21.53 24.10
N GLY A 268 31.59 21.28 23.69
CA GLY A 268 32.76 22.07 24.08
C GLY A 268 32.99 23.35 23.26
N ALA A 269 32.33 23.48 22.10
CA ALA A 269 32.48 24.57 21.15
C ALA A 269 31.25 25.50 21.08
N PHE A 270 30.06 25.00 21.39
CA PHE A 270 28.81 25.77 21.35
C PHE A 270 28.86 27.04 22.21
N THR A 271 28.47 28.17 21.61
CA THR A 271 28.07 29.37 22.37
C THR A 271 26.71 29.17 23.04
N VAL A 272 26.39 29.99 24.05
CA VAL A 272 25.09 29.97 24.75
C VAL A 272 23.90 30.14 23.79
N ASN A 273 24.07 30.89 22.71
CA ASN A 273 23.04 31.06 21.68
C ASN A 273 22.87 29.79 20.82
N GLU A 274 23.95 29.07 20.52
CA GLU A 274 23.91 27.85 19.72
C GLU A 274 23.33 26.67 20.51
N GLU A 275 23.63 26.54 21.81
CA GLU A 275 22.97 25.59 22.72
C GLU A 275 21.44 25.82 22.74
N LEU A 276 21.01 27.09 22.79
CA LEU A 276 19.60 27.49 22.80
C LEU A 276 18.91 27.27 21.44
N GLU A 277 19.60 27.51 20.33
CA GLU A 277 19.10 27.20 18.98
C GLU A 277 19.08 25.69 18.69
N PHE A 278 20.02 24.91 19.23
CA PHE A 278 19.98 23.45 19.18
C PHE A 278 18.82 22.89 20.02
N THR A 279 18.54 23.48 21.19
CA THR A 279 17.37 23.12 22.01
C THR A 279 16.06 23.34 21.23
N LYS A 280 15.94 24.44 20.48
CA LYS A 280 14.80 24.68 19.57
C LYS A 280 14.72 23.62 18.45
N CYS A 281 15.85 23.14 17.93
CA CYS A 281 15.88 22.03 16.97
C CYS A 281 15.28 20.74 17.55
N LEU A 282 15.67 20.38 18.79
CA LEU A 282 15.11 19.21 19.49
C LEU A 282 13.61 19.36 19.78
N GLN A 283 13.16 20.55 20.20
CA GLN A 283 11.74 20.86 20.40
C GLN A 283 10.94 20.75 19.08
N LEU A 284 11.46 21.30 17.98
CA LEU A 284 10.87 21.22 16.64
C LEU A 284 10.75 19.77 16.16
N TYR A 285 11.82 18.98 16.36
CA TYR A 285 11.85 17.55 16.06
C TYR A 285 10.75 16.80 16.83
N ARG A 286 10.72 16.98 18.16
CA ARG A 286 9.75 16.33 19.06
C ARG A 286 8.29 16.70 18.78
N ASN A 287 8.01 17.99 18.62
CA ASN A 287 6.65 18.52 18.66
C ASN A 287 6.00 18.56 17.27
N GLU A 288 6.71 19.07 16.27
CA GLU A 288 6.17 19.27 14.91
C GLU A 288 6.52 18.10 13.99
N PHE A 289 7.80 17.74 13.88
CA PHE A 289 8.26 16.74 12.92
C PHE A 289 7.72 15.33 13.22
N LEU A 290 7.89 14.80 14.44
CA LEU A 290 7.34 13.48 14.79
C LEU A 290 5.80 13.44 14.68
N SER A 291 5.12 14.56 14.95
CA SER A 291 3.67 14.69 14.78
C SER A 291 3.25 14.79 13.30
N TYR A 292 4.13 15.28 12.43
CA TYR A 292 3.93 15.32 10.98
C TYR A 292 4.11 13.92 10.36
N VAL A 293 5.19 13.21 10.68
CA VAL A 293 5.42 11.83 10.23
C VAL A 293 4.31 10.90 10.70
N GLN A 294 3.84 11.05 11.94
CA GLN A 294 2.68 10.33 12.47
C GLN A 294 1.40 10.55 11.64
N LYS A 295 1.16 11.78 11.18
CA LYS A 295 -0.01 12.10 10.32
C LYS A 295 0.11 11.49 8.94
N ILE A 296 1.29 11.49 8.31
CA ILE A 296 1.47 10.82 7.01
C ILE A 296 1.20 9.32 7.15
N LEU A 297 1.75 8.68 8.19
CA LEU A 297 1.56 7.26 8.46
C LEU A 297 0.07 6.91 8.63
N GLN A 298 -0.67 7.71 9.40
CA GLN A 298 -2.12 7.56 9.59
C GLN A 298 -2.98 7.93 8.36
N LEU A 299 -2.50 8.79 7.46
CA LEU A 299 -3.16 9.03 6.17
C LEU A 299 -2.95 7.86 5.20
N MET A 300 -1.75 7.27 5.20
CA MET A 300 -1.44 6.11 4.36
C MET A 300 -2.16 4.84 4.80
N PHE A 301 -2.27 4.61 6.11
CA PHE A 301 -3.02 3.50 6.66
C PHE A 301 -4.04 4.01 7.68
N SER A 302 -5.16 4.52 7.17
CA SER A 302 -6.21 5.06 8.03
C SER A 302 -6.89 3.96 8.86
N PRO A 303 -7.33 4.25 10.10
CA PRO A 303 -8.07 3.28 10.91
C PRO A 303 -9.34 2.73 10.22
N ALA A 304 -9.96 3.51 9.30
CA ALA A 304 -11.08 3.05 8.48
C ALA A 304 -10.66 2.03 7.40
N LEU A 305 -9.52 2.26 6.73
CA LEU A 305 -8.92 1.30 5.78
C LEU A 305 -8.56 -0.02 6.47
N ILE A 306 -7.96 0.06 7.67
CA ILE A 306 -7.61 -1.12 8.48
C ILE A 306 -8.88 -1.84 8.94
N SER A 307 -9.92 -1.11 9.38
CA SER A 307 -11.21 -1.68 9.80
C SER A 307 -11.87 -2.46 8.66
N ALA A 308 -11.96 -1.87 7.47
CA ALA A 308 -12.57 -2.49 6.29
C ALA A 308 -11.86 -3.79 5.83
N GLN A 309 -10.55 -3.92 6.08
CA GLN A 309 -9.77 -5.10 5.68
C GLN A 309 -9.61 -6.16 6.77
N THR A 310 -9.81 -5.81 8.04
CA THR A 310 -9.60 -6.72 9.19
C THR A 310 -10.89 -7.14 9.90
N GLY A 311 -11.98 -6.40 9.74
CA GLY A 311 -13.25 -6.63 10.43
C GLY A 311 -13.32 -6.11 11.87
N PHE A 312 -12.22 -5.63 12.44
CA PHE A 312 -12.22 -4.95 13.75
C PHE A 312 -12.81 -3.54 13.64
N SER A 313 -13.40 -3.02 14.72
CA SER A 313 -13.91 -1.66 14.74
C SER A 313 -12.79 -0.62 14.76
N THR A 314 -13.06 0.56 14.19
CA THR A 314 -12.14 1.71 14.23
C THR A 314 -11.68 2.07 15.65
N GLY A 315 -12.57 1.90 16.64
CA GLY A 315 -12.27 2.15 18.05
C GLY A 315 -11.28 1.14 18.65
N GLU A 316 -11.37 -0.13 18.26
CA GLU A 316 -10.40 -1.16 18.67
C GLU A 316 -9.03 -0.93 18.02
N ILE A 317 -8.99 -0.56 16.74
CA ILE A 317 -7.76 -0.29 16.00
C ILE A 317 -7.00 0.90 16.61
N VAL A 318 -7.71 1.99 16.93
CA VAL A 318 -7.12 3.14 17.64
C VAL A 318 -6.69 2.77 19.07
N LYS A 319 -7.48 1.96 19.79
CA LYS A 319 -7.15 1.50 21.16
C LYS A 319 -5.93 0.59 21.22
N GLN A 320 -5.68 -0.19 20.16
CA GLN A 320 -4.49 -1.04 20.03
C GLN A 320 -3.25 -0.28 19.53
N GLU A 321 -3.36 1.05 19.36
CA GLU A 321 -2.29 1.94 18.85
C GLU A 321 -1.69 1.48 17.50
N VAL A 322 -2.48 0.74 16.71
CA VAL A 322 -2.08 0.32 15.37
C VAL A 322 -1.89 1.56 14.51
N CYS A 323 -0.77 1.64 13.79
CA CYS A 323 -0.36 2.82 13.01
C CYS A 323 0.15 4.03 13.85
N CYS A 324 0.33 3.87 15.18
CA CYS A 324 0.99 4.87 16.02
C CYS A 324 2.51 4.66 16.11
N LEU A 325 3.26 5.75 16.32
CA LEU A 325 4.70 5.76 16.58
C LEU A 325 4.97 5.98 18.07
N ASN A 326 5.76 5.11 18.68
CA ASN A 326 6.17 5.23 20.07
C ASN A 326 7.15 6.39 20.28
N LYS A 327 6.59 7.58 20.54
CA LYS A 327 7.36 8.81 20.74
C LYS A 327 8.36 8.73 21.89
N SER A 328 8.09 7.99 22.98
CA SER A 328 9.06 7.90 24.08
C SER A 328 10.27 7.04 23.71
N LEU A 329 10.06 5.92 23.00
CA LEU A 329 11.15 5.12 22.45
C LEU A 329 12.01 5.91 21.45
N ILE A 330 11.38 6.65 20.54
CA ILE A 330 12.08 7.49 19.56
C ILE A 330 12.94 8.57 20.25
N LEU A 331 12.39 9.26 21.25
CA LEU A 331 13.03 10.40 21.90
C LEU A 331 14.05 10.01 22.98
N THR A 332 14.10 8.74 23.39
CA THR A 332 14.98 8.24 24.47
C THR A 332 16.44 8.72 24.37
N PRO A 333 17.10 8.78 23.20
CA PRO A 333 18.47 9.29 23.10
C PRO A 333 18.63 10.78 23.47
N ILE A 334 17.62 11.62 23.25
CA ILE A 334 17.68 13.09 23.40
C ILE A 334 16.88 13.64 24.60
N ASP A 335 16.14 12.79 25.32
CA ASP A 335 15.30 13.21 26.45
C ASP A 335 16.09 14.00 27.52
N HIS A 336 17.31 13.56 27.82
CA HIS A 336 18.24 14.21 28.74
C HIS A 336 18.74 15.61 28.29
N LEU A 337 18.56 15.97 27.02
CA LEU A 337 18.86 17.30 26.48
C LEU A 337 17.62 18.21 26.53
N LEU A 338 16.42 17.63 26.41
CA LEU A 338 15.14 18.32 26.53
C LEU A 338 14.80 18.68 27.98
N ALA A 339 15.25 17.89 28.96
CA ALA A 339 14.97 18.07 30.39
C ALA A 339 15.69 19.27 31.07
N LYS A 340 16.33 20.18 30.30
CA LYS A 340 17.04 21.37 30.83
C LYS A 340 16.14 22.58 31.10
N GLU A 341 14.83 22.46 30.93
CA GLU A 341 13.89 23.55 31.16
C GLU A 341 13.73 23.83 32.67
N GLU A 342 14.54 24.75 33.21
CA GLU A 342 14.10 25.54 34.36
C GLU A 342 12.83 26.31 33.95
N PRO A 343 11.69 26.15 34.65
CA PRO A 343 10.49 26.88 34.32
C PRO A 343 10.71 28.37 34.62
N LEU A 344 10.63 29.20 33.59
CA LEU A 344 10.69 30.67 33.72
C LEU A 344 9.46 31.17 34.48
N ILE A 345 9.56 31.24 35.81
CA ILE A 345 8.57 31.86 36.69
C ILE A 345 8.58 33.37 36.40
N LEU A 346 7.65 33.81 35.55
CA LEU A 346 7.30 35.22 35.41
C LEU A 346 6.71 35.72 36.73
N PRO A 347 7.26 36.78 37.35
CA PRO A 347 6.66 37.37 38.54
C PRO A 347 5.27 37.94 38.21
N GLU A 348 4.24 37.40 38.84
CA GLU A 348 2.87 37.87 38.67
C GLU A 348 2.73 39.29 39.23
N LEU A 349 2.58 40.28 38.34
CA LEU A 349 2.38 41.68 38.73
C LEU A 349 0.98 41.84 39.33
N ALA A 350 0.94 42.09 40.64
CA ALA A 350 -0.26 42.03 41.45
C ALA A 350 -1.40 42.94 40.92
N LEU A 351 -2.55 42.31 40.63
CA LEU A 351 -3.81 43.01 40.42
C LEU A 351 -4.34 43.56 41.76
N ILE A 352 -4.59 44.87 41.81
CA ILE A 352 -5.10 45.55 43.00
C ILE A 352 -6.63 45.36 43.09
N PRO A 353 -7.18 44.79 44.18
CA PRO A 353 -8.62 44.71 44.38
C PRO A 353 -9.15 45.98 45.07
N THR A 354 -10.29 46.51 44.61
CA THR A 354 -10.98 47.63 45.27
C THR A 354 -12.46 47.35 45.54
N SER A 355 -12.82 47.38 46.83
CA SER A 355 -14.14 47.63 47.41
C SER A 355 -15.34 46.74 47.00
N SER A 356 -15.71 45.84 47.93
CA SER A 356 -17.07 45.35 48.18
C SER A 356 -17.98 46.49 48.75
N PRO A 357 -19.31 46.31 48.95
CA PRO A 357 -19.82 45.43 50.02
C PRO A 357 -21.06 44.58 49.68
N SER A 358 -21.16 43.42 50.35
CA SER A 358 -22.38 42.60 50.47
C SER A 358 -23.22 43.05 51.67
N LEU A 359 -24.49 42.63 51.76
CA LEU A 359 -25.18 42.39 53.04
C LEU A 359 -26.36 41.40 52.88
N THR A 360 -26.36 40.36 53.74
CA THR A 360 -27.50 39.53 54.27
C THR A 360 -28.71 39.22 53.37
N ALA A 361 -29.09 37.97 53.04
CA ALA A 361 -29.19 36.69 53.81
C ALA A 361 -30.44 36.56 54.71
N ASP A 362 -31.44 35.79 54.26
CA ASP A 362 -31.99 34.63 55.00
C ASP A 362 -32.85 33.72 54.07
N GLN A 363 -33.18 32.50 54.52
CA GLN A 363 -34.14 31.53 53.91
C GLN A 363 -35.38 31.39 54.84
N PRO A 364 -36.38 30.48 54.66
CA PRO A 364 -36.65 29.45 53.63
C PRO A 364 -38.14 29.41 53.12
N VAL A 365 -38.54 28.26 52.52
CA VAL A 365 -39.88 27.61 52.57
C VAL A 365 -40.73 27.53 51.27
N GLU A 366 -40.99 26.27 50.87
CA GLU A 366 -42.12 25.61 50.17
C GLU A 366 -42.59 25.92 48.72
N GLU A 367 -42.97 24.81 48.07
CA GLU A 367 -43.89 24.57 46.95
C GLU A 367 -45.34 25.08 47.25
N PRO A 368 -46.30 25.21 46.29
CA PRO A 368 -46.71 24.09 45.42
C PRO A 368 -47.44 24.36 44.07
N GLU A 369 -47.74 23.23 43.42
CA GLU A 369 -48.93 22.94 42.58
C GLU A 369 -49.10 23.60 41.19
N ALA A 370 -49.96 22.95 40.40
CA ALA A 370 -50.22 23.23 38.99
C ALA A 370 -51.73 23.34 38.74
N THR A 371 -52.13 23.88 37.59
CA THR A 371 -53.51 23.72 37.08
C THR A 371 -53.57 23.67 35.55
N THR A 372 -54.56 22.95 35.03
CA THR A 372 -54.67 22.42 33.66
C THR A 372 -55.50 23.33 32.72
N GLU A 373 -55.74 22.84 31.48
CA GLU A 373 -56.62 23.32 30.39
C GLU A 373 -55.90 24.24 29.37
N LEU A 374 -56.03 24.15 28.04
CA LEU A 374 -56.63 23.21 27.05
C LEU A 374 -55.90 23.45 25.68
N ILE A 375 -56.04 22.73 24.54
CA ILE A 375 -57.00 21.75 24.02
C ILE A 375 -56.33 20.75 23.01
N GLN A 376 -57.14 19.85 22.43
CA GLN A 376 -57.02 19.03 21.19
C GLN A 376 -55.91 19.44 20.17
N SER A 377 -55.00 18.59 19.67
CA SER A 377 -55.08 17.23 19.06
C SER A 377 -55.40 17.16 17.55
N SER A 378 -54.46 16.64 16.74
CA SER A 378 -54.72 15.75 15.57
C SER A 378 -53.41 15.20 14.99
N ASN A 379 -53.32 13.87 14.82
CA ASN A 379 -52.24 13.21 14.07
C ASN A 379 -52.58 13.15 12.58
N SER A 380 -51.54 12.97 11.75
CA SER A 380 -51.63 12.10 10.57
C SER A 380 -50.28 11.47 10.29
N ASP A 381 -50.16 10.16 10.51
CA ASP A 381 -49.03 9.36 10.05
C ASP A 381 -49.00 9.27 8.51
N ARG A 382 -47.82 8.95 7.97
CA ARG A 382 -47.67 7.81 7.03
C ARG A 382 -46.22 7.40 6.85
N LEU A 383 -45.98 6.09 6.91
CA LEU A 383 -44.76 5.47 6.42
C LEU A 383 -44.76 5.44 4.89
N MET A 384 -43.58 5.32 4.28
CA MET A 384 -43.43 4.91 2.88
C MET A 384 -42.89 3.48 2.83
N ASP A 385 -43.59 2.66 2.05
CA ASP A 385 -43.20 1.32 1.62
C ASP A 385 -42.47 1.41 0.27
N ASN A 386 -41.69 0.41 -0.12
CA ASN A 386 -40.86 0.44 -1.33
C ASN A 386 -40.93 -0.89 -2.10
N GLY A 387 -41.92 -1.00 -2.98
CA GLY A 387 -42.23 -2.21 -3.76
C GLY A 387 -41.51 -2.32 -5.10
N THR A 388 -41.47 -3.55 -5.63
CA THR A 388 -40.77 -3.98 -6.85
C THR A 388 -41.66 -3.88 -8.11
N LEU A 389 -41.13 -4.32 -9.27
CA LEU A 389 -41.74 -4.52 -10.60
C LEU A 389 -41.61 -3.28 -11.54
N ASP A 390 -41.38 -3.40 -12.86
CA ASP A 390 -41.34 -4.59 -13.73
C ASP A 390 -40.34 -4.47 -14.93
N GLU A 391 -40.32 -5.46 -15.83
CA GLU A 391 -39.52 -5.55 -17.09
C GLU A 391 -39.89 -4.43 -18.12
N GLU A 392 -39.15 -4.13 -19.21
CA GLU A 392 -38.95 -4.94 -20.42
C GLU A 392 -38.18 -4.13 -21.53
N ILE A 393 -37.91 -4.77 -22.69
CA ILE A 393 -37.61 -4.21 -24.04
C ILE A 393 -36.18 -3.71 -24.36
N LEU A 394 -35.54 -4.43 -25.28
CA LEU A 394 -34.40 -4.02 -26.12
C LEU A 394 -34.88 -3.35 -27.42
N PRO A 395 -34.01 -2.56 -28.08
CA PRO A 395 -33.93 -2.57 -29.54
C PRO A 395 -32.54 -3.02 -30.04
N ALA A 396 -32.52 -3.53 -31.27
CA ALA A 396 -31.32 -3.83 -32.04
C ALA A 396 -31.42 -3.09 -33.40
N THR A 397 -30.36 -3.22 -34.23
CA THR A 397 -30.12 -2.49 -35.48
C THR A 397 -29.75 -1.00 -35.26
N ASP A 398 -28.95 -0.36 -36.11
CA ASP A 398 -28.44 -0.77 -37.43
C ASP A 398 -26.92 -0.81 -37.54
N ALA A 399 -26.44 -1.54 -38.55
CA ALA A 399 -25.07 -1.42 -39.06
C ALA A 399 -25.02 -0.32 -40.12
N VAL A 400 -23.90 0.41 -40.19
CA VAL A 400 -23.58 1.33 -41.28
C VAL A 400 -22.24 0.90 -41.88
N GLU A 401 -22.17 0.86 -43.20
CA GLU A 401 -21.00 0.41 -43.96
C GLU A 401 -20.06 1.59 -44.22
N ASP A 402 -18.81 1.52 -43.73
CA ASP A 402 -17.76 2.47 -44.10
C ASP A 402 -17.19 2.10 -45.49
N GLU A 403 -17.69 2.75 -46.55
CA GLU A 403 -17.09 2.68 -47.88
C GLU A 403 -15.70 3.36 -47.89
N ILE A 404 -14.64 2.57 -47.81
CA ILE A 404 -13.27 3.05 -48.01
C ILE A 404 -13.04 3.33 -49.51
N ASN A 405 -13.27 4.58 -49.91
CA ASN A 405 -13.05 5.04 -51.27
C ASN A 405 -11.55 5.03 -51.63
N LEU A 406 -11.19 4.33 -52.71
CA LEU A 406 -9.82 4.14 -53.18
C LEU A 406 -9.53 5.05 -54.39
N GLU A 407 -8.84 6.18 -54.17
CA GLU A 407 -8.27 6.96 -55.27
C GLU A 407 -7.00 6.28 -55.84
N PRO A 408 -6.86 6.15 -57.17
CA PRO A 408 -5.68 5.56 -57.79
C PRO A 408 -4.59 6.60 -58.06
N VAL A 409 -3.54 6.64 -57.25
CA VAL A 409 -2.31 7.37 -57.60
C VAL A 409 -1.60 6.64 -58.75
N SER A 410 -1.26 7.38 -59.80
CA SER A 410 -0.46 6.94 -60.94
C SER A 410 0.74 7.87 -61.11
N GLU A 411 1.84 7.31 -61.64
CA GLU A 411 3.19 7.90 -61.76
C GLU A 411 4.01 7.95 -60.45
#